data_AF-A0A8X7UXM1-F1
#
_entry.id   AF-A0A8X7UXM1-F1
#
_cell.length_a   1.000
_cell.length_b   1.000
_cell.length_c   1.000
_cell.angle_alpha   90.00
_cell.angle_beta   90.00
_cell.angle_gamma   90.00
#
_symmetry.space_group_name_H-M   'P 1'
#
loop_
_entity.id
_entity.type
_entity.pdbx_description
1 polymer ?
#
loop_
_entity_poly.entity_id
_entity_poly.type
_entity_poly.pdbx_seq_one_letter_code
_entity_poly.pdbx_strand_id
1 'polypeptide(L)'
;MLCVEYLQTIKKTLVLDMYVYQHVEWLLSQIREKALLEYAQPFASLRMCTMASQFRSSVPDLEEELMALIKKNKLEACIDSQTKVLYKNAHFQPKK
;
A
#
# COMPACT_ATOMS: atom_id res chain seq x y z
N MET A 1 -6.40 -7.29 8.53
CA MET A 1 -6.60 -8.15 7.35
C MET A 1 -5.78 -9.44 7.52
N LEU A 2 -6.42 -10.62 7.57
CA LEU A 2 -5.79 -11.93 7.83
C LEU A 2 -4.63 -12.29 6.88
N CYS A 3 -4.65 -11.78 5.65
CA CYS A 3 -3.65 -12.11 4.63
C CYS A 3 -2.25 -11.58 4.97
N VAL A 4 -2.13 -10.30 5.34
CA VAL A 4 -0.83 -9.69 5.68
C VAL A 4 -0.23 -10.34 6.92
N GLU A 5 -1.08 -10.69 7.89
CA GLU A 5 -0.71 -11.44 9.10
C GLU A 5 -0.12 -12.80 8.76
N TYR A 6 -0.85 -13.57 7.97
CA TYR A 6 -0.41 -14.90 7.56
C TYR A 6 0.88 -14.86 6.74
N LEU A 7 1.02 -13.86 5.88
CA LEU A 7 2.21 -13.64 5.07
C LEU A 7 3.46 -13.38 5.94
N GLN A 8 3.34 -12.63 7.04
CA GLN A 8 4.44 -12.42 7.98
C GLN A 8 4.83 -13.69 8.74
N THR A 9 3.87 -14.58 9.01
CA THR A 9 4.17 -15.89 9.60
C THR A 9 4.97 -16.76 8.64
N ILE A 10 4.55 -16.83 7.37
CA ILE A 10 5.25 -17.62 6.34
C ILE A 10 6.63 -17.03 6.02
N LYS A 11 6.79 -15.69 6.04
CA LYS A 11 8.07 -15.01 5.82
C LYS A 11 9.20 -15.62 6.65
N LYS A 12 8.94 -15.93 7.93
CA LYS A 12 9.93 -16.51 8.85
C LYS A 12 10.49 -17.86 8.37
N THR A 13 9.67 -18.64 7.68
CA THR A 13 10.10 -19.92 7.08
C THR A 13 10.82 -19.68 5.76
N LEU A 14 10.30 -18.77 4.92
CA LEU A 14 10.87 -18.51 3.59
C LEU A 14 12.29 -17.92 3.65
N VAL A 15 12.62 -17.16 4.69
CA VAL A 15 13.98 -16.61 4.84
C VAL A 15 15.03 -17.65 5.24
N LEU A 16 14.62 -18.85 5.65
CA LEU A 16 15.52 -19.97 5.96
C LEU A 16 15.77 -20.87 4.75
N ASP A 17 15.04 -20.65 3.65
CA ASP A 17 15.20 -21.41 2.42
C ASP A 17 16.38 -20.87 1.59
N MET A 18 17.30 -21.77 1.24
CA MET A 18 18.54 -21.43 0.53
C MET A 18 18.32 -20.74 -0.82
N TYR A 19 17.26 -21.09 -1.54
CA TYR A 19 17.00 -20.57 -2.88
C TYR A 19 16.05 -19.39 -2.86
N VAL A 20 15.04 -19.42 -1.98
CA VAL A 20 14.00 -18.41 -1.93
C VAL A 20 14.44 -17.17 -1.17
N TYR A 21 15.32 -17.30 -0.16
CA TYR A 21 15.76 -16.20 0.72
C TYR A 21 16.09 -14.91 -0.03
N GLN A 22 16.91 -14.99 -1.08
CA GLN A 22 17.35 -13.84 -1.89
C GLN A 22 16.21 -13.10 -2.61
N HIS A 23 15.06 -13.74 -2.78
CA HIS A 23 13.89 -13.18 -3.47
C HIS A 23 12.75 -12.80 -2.52
N VAL A 24 12.80 -13.21 -1.24
CA VAL A 24 11.69 -13.01 -0.29
C VAL A 24 11.28 -11.55 -0.18
N GLU A 25 12.22 -10.64 0.08
CA GLU A 25 11.89 -9.22 0.26
C GLU A 25 11.29 -8.60 -1.01
N TRP A 26 11.83 -8.95 -2.18
CA TRP A 26 11.30 -8.48 -3.45
C TRP A 26 9.87 -9.00 -3.69
N LEU A 27 9.63 -10.31 -3.50
CA LEU A 27 8.31 -10.92 -3.65
C LEU A 27 7.28 -10.30 -2.70
N LEU A 28 7.65 -10.11 -1.43
CA LEU A 28 6.76 -9.50 -0.43
C LEU A 28 6.44 -8.04 -0.77
N SER A 29 7.42 -7.30 -1.28
CA SER A 29 7.21 -5.94 -1.78
C SER A 29 6.22 -5.93 -2.95
N GLN A 30 6.34 -6.85 -3.91
CA GLN A 30 5.40 -6.96 -5.04
C GLN A 30 3.98 -7.33 -4.59
N ILE A 31 3.84 -8.26 -3.63
CA ILE A 31 2.53 -8.63 -3.07
C ILE A 31 1.89 -7.42 -2.38
N ARG A 32 2.66 -6.69 -1.57
CA ARG A 32 2.17 -5.50 -0.87
C ARG A 32 1.74 -4.40 -1.83
N GLU A 33 2.56 -4.11 -2.83
CA GLU A 33 2.24 -3.15 -3.88
C GLU A 33 0.91 -3.49 -4.57
N LYS A 34 0.77 -4.75 -5.03
CA LYS A 34 -0.45 -5.21 -5.70
C LYS A 34 -1.68 -5.09 -4.78
N ALA A 35 -1.54 -5.47 -3.52
CA ALA A 35 -2.63 -5.36 -2.54
C ALA A 35 -3.06 -3.91 -2.30
N LEU A 36 -2.12 -2.95 -2.26
CA LEU A 36 -2.45 -1.52 -2.13
C LEU A 36 -3.25 -1.00 -3.33
N LEU A 37 -2.84 -1.38 -4.55
CA LEU A 37 -3.52 -0.99 -5.79
C LEU A 37 -4.94 -1.57 -5.86
N GLU A 38 -5.08 -2.87 -5.59
CA GLU A 38 -6.38 -3.55 -5.57
C GLU A 38 -7.29 -3.00 -4.47
N TYR A 39 -6.74 -2.71 -3.28
CA TYR A 39 -7.51 -2.10 -2.20
C TYR A 39 -8.01 -0.70 -2.57
N ALA A 40 -7.26 0.08 -3.33
CA ALA A 40 -7.68 1.40 -3.79
C ALA A 40 -8.70 1.36 -4.94
N GLN A 41 -8.75 0.26 -5.71
CA GLN A 41 -9.52 0.16 -6.96
C GLN A 41 -11.04 0.42 -6.83
N PRO A 42 -11.77 -0.01 -5.78
CA PRO A 42 -13.22 0.23 -5.72
C PRO A 42 -13.61 1.59 -5.14
N PHE A 43 -12.67 2.37 -4.58
CA PHE A 43 -13.00 3.60 -3.86
C PHE A 43 -12.68 4.86 -4.66
N ALA A 44 -13.54 5.87 -4.61
CA ALA A 44 -13.27 7.21 -5.16
C ALA A 44 -12.35 8.04 -4.24
N SER A 45 -12.51 7.84 -2.93
CA SER A 45 -11.68 8.46 -1.89
C SER A 45 -11.49 7.51 -0.71
N LEU A 46 -10.32 7.56 -0.06
CA LEU A 46 -9.96 6.67 1.04
C LEU A 46 -9.28 7.44 2.17
N ARG A 47 -9.74 7.24 3.41
CA ARG A 47 -9.03 7.74 4.60
C ARG A 47 -7.78 6.92 4.85
N MET A 48 -6.63 7.58 4.91
CA MET A 48 -5.34 6.91 5.10
C MET A 48 -5.23 6.24 6.46
N CYS A 49 -5.85 6.79 7.51
CA CYS A 49 -5.89 6.12 8.83
C CYS A 49 -6.56 4.74 8.75
N THR A 50 -7.65 4.63 7.99
CA THR A 50 -8.36 3.36 7.80
C THR A 50 -7.51 2.39 6.98
N MET A 51 -6.88 2.87 5.90
CA MET A 51 -6.00 2.04 5.09
C MET A 51 -4.77 1.57 5.88
N ALA A 52 -4.11 2.46 6.63
CA ALA A 52 -2.93 2.15 7.43
C ALA A 52 -3.21 1.06 8.48
N SER A 53 -4.36 1.14 9.16
CA SER A 53 -4.76 0.09 10.11
C SER A 53 -5.01 -1.27 9.44
N GLN A 54 -5.57 -1.30 8.23
CA GLN A 54 -5.77 -2.54 7.48
C GLN A 54 -4.46 -3.16 7.00
N PHE A 55 -3.50 -2.33 6.59
CA PHE A 55 -2.18 -2.73 6.08
C PHE A 55 -1.11 -2.88 7.16
N ARG A 56 -1.47 -2.68 8.44
CA ARG A 56 -0.55 -2.71 9.59
C ARG A 56 0.67 -1.81 9.39
N SER A 57 0.42 -0.63 8.84
CA SER A 57 1.43 0.41 8.61
C SER A 57 1.12 1.62 9.47
N SER A 58 2.10 2.51 9.63
CA SER A 58 1.80 3.86 10.08
C SER A 58 1.24 4.69 8.91
N VAL A 59 0.52 5.77 9.23
CA VAL A 59 0.07 6.74 8.21
C VAL A 59 1.23 7.36 7.43
N PRO A 60 2.33 7.82 8.05
CA PRO A 60 3.46 8.39 7.28
C PRO A 60 4.13 7.37 6.38
N ASP A 61 4.36 6.13 6.84
CA ASP A 61 4.97 5.09 5.98
C ASP A 61 4.07 4.77 4.78
N LEU A 62 2.76 4.66 5.02
CA LEU A 62 1.78 4.43 3.95
C LEU A 62 1.76 5.60 2.95
N GLU A 63 1.90 6.84 3.42
CA GLU A 63 1.97 8.03 2.57
C GLU A 63 3.17 7.98 1.63
N GLU A 64 4.35 7.64 2.15
CA GLU A 64 5.56 7.48 1.33
C GLU A 64 5.41 6.38 0.29
N GLU A 65 4.85 5.23 0.69
CA GLU A 65 4.56 4.12 -0.22
C GLU A 65 3.61 4.54 -1.35
N LEU A 66 2.48 5.19 -1.01
CA LEU A 66 1.50 5.64 -1.99
C LEU A 66 2.07 6.72 -2.92
N MET A 67 2.85 7.66 -2.38
CA MET A 67 3.56 8.66 -3.19
C MET A 67 4.52 8.00 -4.19
N ALA A 68 5.24 6.95 -3.79
CA ALA A 68 6.11 6.21 -4.69
C ALA A 68 5.32 5.53 -5.82
N LEU A 69 4.12 5.00 -5.55
CA LEU A 69 3.25 4.40 -6.55
C LEU A 69 2.64 5.43 -7.51
N ILE A 70 2.26 6.60 -7.01
CA ILE A 70 1.79 7.72 -7.82
C ILE A 70 2.91 8.21 -8.75
N LYS A 71 4.13 8.41 -8.22
CA LYS A 71 5.31 8.82 -9.02
C LYS A 71 5.68 7.83 -10.12
N LYS A 72 5.42 6.53 -9.89
CA LYS A 72 5.63 5.47 -10.88
C LYS A 72 4.48 5.31 -11.88
N ASN A 73 3.46 6.18 -11.84
CA ASN A 73 2.23 6.08 -12.63
C ASN A 73 1.48 4.75 -12.45
N LYS A 74 1.66 4.06 -11.31
CA LYS A 74 0.92 2.82 -10.99
C LYS A 74 -0.41 3.09 -10.30
N LEU A 75 -0.55 4.26 -9.69
CA LEU A 75 -1.75 4.69 -8.99
C LEU A 75 -2.15 6.11 -9.45
N GLU A 76 -3.27 6.24 -10.13
CA GLU A 76 -3.82 7.53 -10.57
C GLU A 76 -4.62 8.21 -9.45
N ALA A 77 -3.90 8.77 -8.48
CA ALA A 77 -4.48 9.41 -7.31
C ALA A 77 -3.65 10.61 -6.82
N CYS A 78 -4.28 11.45 -6.00
CA CYS A 78 -3.70 12.58 -5.28
C CYS A 78 -3.92 12.41 -3.78
N ILE A 79 -2.96 12.82 -2.96
CA ILE A 79 -3.04 12.76 -1.50
C ILE A 79 -3.27 14.17 -0.96
N ASP A 80 -4.32 14.37 -0.17
CA ASP A 80 -4.48 15.56 0.65
C ASP A 80 -3.71 15.35 1.97
N SER A 81 -2.60 16.07 2.11
CA SER A 81 -1.70 15.96 3.26
C SER A 81 -2.29 16.53 4.56
N GLN A 82 -3.29 17.42 4.49
CA GLN A 82 -3.96 17.99 5.65
C GLN A 82 -5.04 17.04 6.18
N THR A 83 -5.88 16.51 5.30
CA THR A 83 -6.99 15.63 5.69
C THR A 83 -6.60 14.16 5.75
N LYS A 84 -5.42 13.81 5.22
CA LYS A 84 -4.92 12.43 5.10
C LYS A 84 -5.93 11.54 4.36
N VAL A 85 -6.39 12.04 3.23
CA VAL A 85 -7.31 11.35 2.31
C VAL A 85 -6.66 11.19 0.95
N LEU A 86 -6.71 9.97 0.42
CA LEU A 86 -6.34 9.63 -0.94
C LEU A 86 -7.56 9.82 -1.85
N TYR A 87 -7.43 10.60 -2.91
CA TYR A 87 -8.47 10.83 -3.91
C TYR A 87 -8.02 10.29 -5.26
N LYS A 88 -8.88 9.58 -5.98
CA LYS A 88 -8.59 9.25 -7.39
C LYS A 88 -8.66 10.51 -8.26
N ASN A 89 -7.80 10.58 -9.26
CA ASN A 89 -7.68 11.77 -10.11
C ASN A 89 -8.99 12.15 -10.82
N ALA A 90 -9.84 11.18 -11.18
CA ALA A 90 -11.17 11.43 -11.75
C ALA A 90 -12.15 12.15 -10.79
N HIS A 91 -11.87 12.14 -9.48
CA HIS A 91 -12.75 12.68 -8.43
C HIS A 91 -12.07 13.75 -7.56
N PHE A 92 -10.83 14.13 -7.88
CA PHE A 92 -10.12 15.18 -7.15
C PHE A 92 -10.65 16.56 -7.56
N GLN A 93 -11.28 17.26 -6.61
CA GLN A 93 -11.61 18.69 -6.75
C GLN A 93 -10.58 19.51 -5.97
N PRO A 94 -9.76 20.35 -6.63
CA PRO A 94 -8.86 21.23 -5.91
C PRO A 94 -9.69 22.23 -5.09
N LYS A 95 -9.46 22.27 -3.77
CA LYS A 95 -10.00 23.34 -2.93
C LYS A 95 -9.35 24.66 -3.40
N LYS A 96 -10.19 25.57 -3.91
CA LYS A 96 -9.84 26.97 -4.20
C LYS A 96 -9.47 27.70 -2.91
#